data_AF-A0AB39UTN5-F1
#
_entry.id   AF-A0AB39UTN5-F1
#
_cell.length_a   1.000
_cell.length_b   1.000
_cell.length_c   1.000
_cell.angle_alpha   90.00
_cell.angle_beta   90.00
_cell.angle_gamma   90.00
#
_symmetry.space_group_name_H-M   'P 1'
#
loop_
_entity.id
_entity.type
_entity.pdbx_description
1 polymer ?
#
loop_
_entity_poly.entity_id
_entity_poly.type
_entity_poly.pdbx_seq_one_letter_code
_entity_poly.pdbx_strand_id
1 'polypeptide(L)'
;MTSILRTVCLAGLMAFTIPFANGQDICRSEPLTTALARIRSPALPETERSAAFENLANRYLSDTGTDWLEIKDAFLTLMTEDPQFFFSHMATMPSVFGKWLQDFQLNWNREGEVSDYPERKALALKSLQRYLERLATHQQMATRFRDKLEATQPQVVD
;
A
#
# COMPACT_ATOMS: atom_id res chain seq x y z
N MET A 1 -27.71 27.73 57.34
CA MET A 1 -27.53 26.66 58.34
C MET A 1 -28.14 25.37 57.78
N THR A 2 -27.53 24.21 58.08
CA THR A 2 -27.89 22.80 57.72
C THR A 2 -27.89 22.46 56.21
N SER A 3 -26.84 21.85 55.62
CA SER A 3 -26.34 20.47 55.74
C SER A 3 -27.41 19.40 55.49
N ILE A 4 -27.34 18.67 54.36
CA ILE A 4 -27.39 17.20 54.31
C ILE A 4 -26.54 16.71 53.13
N LEU A 5 -25.43 16.03 53.47
CA LEU A 5 -24.72 15.07 52.63
C LEU A 5 -25.67 13.92 52.24
N ARG A 6 -25.63 13.49 50.98
CA ARG A 6 -25.73 12.06 50.66
C ARG A 6 -24.63 11.65 49.71
N THR A 7 -23.55 11.22 50.33
CA THR A 7 -22.59 10.25 49.82
C THR A 7 -23.34 9.01 49.34
N VAL A 8 -23.17 8.64 48.07
CA VAL A 8 -23.26 7.25 47.62
C VAL A 8 -21.99 6.99 46.82
N CYS A 9 -21.15 6.13 47.39
CA CYS A 9 -19.90 5.66 46.84
C CYS A 9 -20.08 4.20 46.39
N LEU A 10 -19.52 3.89 45.21
CA LEU A 10 -19.18 2.57 44.67
C LEU A 10 -20.36 1.66 44.24
N ALA A 11 -20.29 0.86 43.16
CA ALA A 11 -19.15 0.29 42.43
C ALA A 11 -19.56 -0.12 40.98
N GLY A 12 -18.56 -0.26 40.09
CA GLY A 12 -18.63 -1.06 38.85
C GLY A 12 -18.51 -0.22 37.57
N LEU A 13 -17.31 0.11 37.08
CA LEU A 13 -16.46 -0.73 36.18
C LEU A 13 -17.31 -1.51 35.16
N MET A 14 -17.25 -1.34 33.84
CA MET A 14 -16.29 -0.67 32.96
C MET A 14 -17.04 -0.05 31.78
N ALA A 15 -17.00 1.27 31.61
CA ALA A 15 -17.22 1.88 30.32
C ALA A 15 -15.88 1.84 29.58
N PHE A 16 -15.71 0.89 28.66
CA PHE A 16 -14.65 0.95 27.66
C PHE A 16 -14.96 2.14 26.74
N THR A 17 -14.60 3.34 27.17
CA THR A 17 -14.49 4.48 26.28
C THR A 17 -13.21 4.28 25.48
N ILE A 18 -13.31 3.55 24.36
CA ILE A 18 -12.32 3.62 23.30
C ILE A 18 -12.35 5.09 22.85
N PRO A 19 -11.26 5.86 22.95
CA PRO A 19 -11.21 7.13 22.27
C PRO A 19 -11.22 6.80 20.77
N PHE A 20 -12.35 7.00 20.12
CA PHE A 20 -12.40 7.21 18.68
C PHE A 20 -11.56 8.47 18.43
N ALA A 21 -10.27 8.26 18.17
CA ALA A 21 -9.44 9.27 17.57
C ALA A 21 -10.09 9.63 16.24
N ASN A 22 -10.51 10.89 16.13
CA ASN A 22 -11.02 11.47 14.89
C ASN A 22 -10.09 11.09 13.73
N GLY A 23 -10.63 10.34 12.78
CA GLY A 23 -9.90 9.71 11.67
C GLY A 23 -9.41 10.67 10.59
N GLN A 24 -8.94 11.87 10.95
CA GLN A 24 -8.40 12.85 10.00
C GLN A 24 -7.00 13.38 10.34
N ASP A 25 -6.47 13.14 11.55
CA ASP A 25 -5.13 13.67 11.94
C ASP A 25 -4.00 12.64 12.01
N ILE A 26 -4.28 11.35 11.79
CA ILE A 26 -3.26 10.27 11.92
C ILE A 26 -2.36 10.18 10.67
N CYS A 27 -2.79 10.71 9.53
CA CYS A 27 -2.07 10.56 8.26
C CYS A 27 -0.76 11.38 8.18
N ARG A 28 -0.40 12.17 9.20
CA ARG A 28 0.81 13.02 9.18
C ARG A 28 1.87 12.72 10.25
N SER A 29 1.67 11.78 11.17
CA SER A 29 2.59 11.66 12.31
C SER A 29 3.84 10.79 12.09
N GLU A 30 3.85 9.86 11.12
CA GLU A 30 5.00 8.97 10.90
C GLU A 30 6.02 9.60 9.94
N PRO A 31 7.32 9.66 10.29
CA PRO A 31 8.36 10.09 9.35
C PRO A 31 8.39 9.21 8.09
N LEU A 32 8.65 9.80 6.93
CA LEU A 32 8.67 9.05 5.66
C LEU A 32 9.65 7.87 5.71
N THR A 33 10.84 8.11 6.25
CA THR A 33 11.88 7.07 6.44
C THR A 33 11.39 5.87 7.25
N THR A 34 10.59 6.12 8.29
CA THR A 34 9.99 5.05 9.12
C THR A 34 8.93 4.28 8.34
N ALA A 35 8.04 4.97 7.62
CA ALA A 35 7.04 4.32 6.78
C ALA A 35 7.68 3.40 5.72
N LEU A 36 8.74 3.88 5.07
CA LEU A 36 9.48 3.09 4.07
C LEU A 36 10.18 1.88 4.65
N ALA A 37 10.81 2.02 5.81
CA ALA A 37 11.44 0.91 6.51
C ALA A 37 10.42 -0.18 6.86
N ARG A 38 9.21 0.19 7.26
CA ARG A 38 8.14 -0.76 7.57
C ARG A 38 7.63 -1.48 6.33
N ILE A 39 7.33 -0.77 5.25
CA ILE A 39 6.85 -1.38 3.99
C ILE A 39 7.86 -2.41 3.47
N ARG A 40 9.16 -2.12 3.58
CA ARG A 40 10.24 -2.99 3.11
C ARG A 40 10.62 -4.11 4.07
N SER A 41 10.11 -4.13 5.30
CA SER A 41 10.52 -5.12 6.29
C SER A 41 9.79 -6.44 6.07
N PRO A 42 10.48 -7.52 5.64
CA PRO A 42 9.85 -8.84 5.52
C PRO A 42 9.55 -9.48 6.88
N ALA A 43 10.08 -8.90 7.98
CA ALA A 43 9.83 -9.35 9.33
C ALA A 43 8.48 -8.85 9.90
N LEU A 44 7.86 -7.86 9.26
CA LEU A 44 6.57 -7.33 9.67
C LEU A 44 5.41 -8.13 9.06
N PRO A 45 4.29 -8.27 9.77
CA PRO A 45 3.07 -8.83 9.20
C PRO A 45 2.63 -8.07 7.95
N GLU A 46 2.07 -8.79 6.97
CA GLU A 46 1.58 -8.18 5.72
C GLU A 46 0.58 -7.06 5.99
N THR A 47 -0.33 -7.25 6.94
CA THR A 47 -1.31 -6.23 7.37
C THR A 47 -0.67 -4.91 7.80
N GLU A 48 0.48 -4.95 8.47
CA GLU A 48 1.20 -3.74 8.86
C GLU A 48 1.92 -3.08 7.68
N ARG A 49 2.50 -3.90 6.79
CA ARG A 49 3.13 -3.41 5.55
C ARG A 49 2.09 -2.73 4.66
N SER A 50 0.91 -3.33 4.49
CA SER A 50 -0.22 -2.80 3.74
C SER A 50 -0.70 -1.47 4.31
N ALA A 51 -0.92 -1.38 5.62
CA ALA A 51 -1.36 -0.15 6.27
C ALA A 51 -0.32 0.99 6.11
N ALA A 52 0.97 0.67 6.24
CA ALA A 52 2.04 1.65 6.00
C ALA A 52 2.07 2.13 4.53
N PHE A 53 1.84 1.21 3.58
CA PHE A 53 1.76 1.53 2.16
C PHE A 53 0.53 2.41 1.82
N GLU A 54 -0.64 2.08 2.37
CA GLU A 54 -1.86 2.89 2.21
C GLU A 54 -1.68 4.31 2.76
N ASN A 55 -1.06 4.46 3.94
CA ASN A 55 -0.77 5.76 4.51
C ASN A 55 0.17 6.59 3.61
N LEU A 56 1.21 5.94 3.07
CA LEU A 56 2.13 6.56 2.11
C LEU A 56 1.42 6.99 0.82
N ALA A 57 0.56 6.14 0.29
CA ALA A 57 -0.22 6.39 -0.93
C ALA A 57 -1.26 7.51 -0.75
N ASN A 58 -1.89 7.59 0.42
CA ASN A 58 -2.80 8.68 0.77
C ASN A 58 -2.05 10.02 0.89
N ARG A 59 -0.86 10.01 1.51
CA ARG A 59 0.02 11.19 1.54
C ARG A 59 0.36 11.65 0.14
N TYR A 60 0.75 10.74 -0.76
CA TYR A 60 1.07 11.04 -2.16
C TYR A 60 -0.02 11.80 -2.92
N LEU A 61 -1.29 11.51 -2.64
CA LEU A 61 -2.42 12.23 -3.25
C LEU A 61 -2.60 13.64 -2.71
N SER A 62 -2.34 13.83 -1.42
CA SER A 62 -2.56 15.09 -0.71
C SER A 62 -1.38 16.07 -0.81
N ASP A 63 -0.20 15.59 -1.18
CA ASP A 63 1.03 16.34 -1.06
C ASP A 63 1.40 17.09 -2.36
N THR A 64 1.67 18.38 -2.20
CA THR A 64 2.17 19.29 -3.25
C THR A 64 3.53 19.90 -2.87
N GLY A 65 4.09 19.50 -1.71
CA GLY A 65 5.31 20.05 -1.11
C GLY A 65 6.55 19.19 -1.36
N THR A 66 7.60 19.42 -0.57
CA THR A 66 8.98 18.90 -0.70
C THR A 66 9.15 17.38 -0.71
N ASP A 67 8.26 16.64 -0.07
CA ASP A 67 8.43 15.19 0.17
C ASP A 67 7.96 14.35 -1.04
N TRP A 68 7.38 14.99 -2.05
CA TRP A 68 6.84 14.33 -3.24
C TRP A 68 7.87 13.47 -3.96
N LEU A 69 9.11 13.94 -4.10
CA LEU A 69 10.19 13.21 -4.76
C LEU A 69 10.55 11.95 -3.98
N GLU A 70 10.60 12.03 -2.66
CA GLU A 70 10.97 10.90 -1.81
C GLU A 70 9.89 9.81 -1.84
N ILE A 71 8.61 10.19 -1.86
CA ILE A 71 7.49 9.24 -2.01
C ILE A 71 7.53 8.57 -3.39
N LYS A 72 7.82 9.34 -4.43
CA LYS A 72 7.97 8.80 -5.79
C LYS A 72 9.15 7.84 -5.89
N ASP A 73 10.27 8.18 -5.28
CA ASP A 73 11.44 7.31 -5.19
C ASP A 73 11.14 6.01 -4.46
N ALA A 74 10.36 6.07 -3.38
CA ALA A 74 9.90 4.89 -2.68
C ALA A 74 9.07 3.97 -3.57
N PHE A 75 8.14 4.51 -4.36
CA PHE A 75 7.33 3.74 -5.29
C PHE A 75 8.19 3.07 -6.37
N LEU A 76 9.20 3.77 -6.91
CA LEU A 76 10.16 3.15 -7.84
C LEU A 76 10.89 1.98 -7.21
N THR A 77 11.40 2.16 -5.99
CA THR A 77 12.13 1.12 -5.29
C THR A 77 11.24 -0.09 -5.03
N LEU A 78 10.01 0.11 -4.53
CA LEU A 78 9.06 -0.98 -4.31
C LEU A 78 8.69 -1.69 -5.61
N MET A 79 8.47 -0.95 -6.70
CA MET A 79 8.19 -1.54 -8.01
C MET A 79 9.35 -2.38 -8.56
N THR A 80 10.59 -2.09 -8.13
CA THR A 80 11.79 -2.81 -8.57
C THR A 80 12.11 -4.01 -7.67
N GLU A 81 12.02 -3.84 -6.35
CA GLU A 81 12.40 -4.84 -5.35
C GLU A 81 11.28 -5.85 -5.07
N ASP A 82 10.03 -5.39 -5.01
CA ASP A 82 8.85 -6.21 -4.71
C ASP A 82 7.66 -5.81 -5.60
N PRO A 83 7.74 -6.09 -6.92
CA PRO A 83 6.70 -5.71 -7.88
C PRO A 83 5.35 -6.33 -7.54
N GLN A 84 5.33 -7.55 -6.97
CA GLN A 84 4.09 -8.22 -6.62
C GLN A 84 3.35 -7.48 -5.50
N PHE A 85 4.06 -7.11 -4.42
CA PHE A 85 3.47 -6.29 -3.35
C PHE A 85 3.00 -4.94 -3.91
N PHE A 86 3.83 -4.25 -4.68
CA PHE A 86 3.49 -2.95 -5.24
C PHE A 86 2.23 -2.99 -6.10
N PHE A 87 2.15 -3.88 -7.09
CA PHE A 87 1.02 -3.92 -8.03
C PHE A 87 -0.27 -4.45 -7.39
N SER A 88 -0.19 -5.39 -6.45
CA SER A 88 -1.38 -5.90 -5.74
C SER A 88 -2.03 -4.81 -4.89
N HIS A 89 -1.23 -3.96 -4.22
CA HIS A 89 -1.75 -2.87 -3.41
C HIS A 89 -2.20 -1.68 -4.27
N MET A 90 -1.42 -1.29 -5.28
CA MET A 90 -1.81 -0.18 -6.18
C MET A 90 -3.11 -0.46 -6.94
N ALA A 91 -3.42 -1.73 -7.26
CA ALA A 91 -4.67 -2.11 -7.91
C ALA A 91 -5.92 -1.76 -7.08
N THR A 92 -5.78 -1.66 -5.75
CA THR A 92 -6.87 -1.26 -4.84
C THR A 92 -7.04 0.26 -4.73
N MET A 93 -6.12 1.04 -5.29
CA MET A 93 -6.05 2.51 -5.14
C MET A 93 -5.99 3.21 -6.50
N PRO A 94 -7.09 3.20 -7.29
CA PRO A 94 -7.08 3.67 -8.67
C PRO A 94 -6.68 5.14 -8.83
N SER A 95 -7.06 6.01 -7.90
CA SER A 95 -6.68 7.43 -7.91
C SER A 95 -5.17 7.62 -7.72
N VAL A 96 -4.57 6.89 -6.76
CA VAL A 96 -3.12 6.91 -6.52
C VAL A 96 -2.40 6.39 -7.75
N PHE A 97 -2.87 5.27 -8.30
CA PHE A 97 -2.28 4.66 -9.49
C PHE A 97 -2.34 5.57 -10.71
N GLY A 98 -3.48 6.21 -10.97
CA GLY A 98 -3.63 7.17 -12.06
C GLY A 98 -2.65 8.34 -11.94
N LYS A 99 -2.55 8.96 -10.76
CA LYS A 99 -1.59 10.04 -10.50
C LYS A 99 -0.14 9.57 -10.65
N TRP A 100 0.19 8.42 -10.06
CA TRP A 100 1.52 7.83 -10.17
C TRP A 100 1.92 7.56 -11.61
N LEU A 101 1.02 7.03 -12.44
CA LEU A 101 1.30 6.74 -13.84
C LEU A 101 1.59 8.00 -14.66
N GLN A 102 0.85 9.08 -14.41
CA GLN A 102 1.11 10.39 -15.03
C GLN A 102 2.50 10.89 -14.64
N ASP A 103 2.79 10.85 -13.34
CA ASP A 103 4.07 11.29 -12.79
C ASP A 103 5.24 10.44 -13.26
N PHE A 104 5.06 9.13 -13.45
CA PHE A 104 6.05 8.19 -13.97
C PHE A 104 6.45 8.48 -15.43
N GLN A 105 5.67 9.27 -16.16
CA GLN A 105 6.01 9.68 -17.52
C GLN A 105 6.90 10.93 -17.56
N LEU A 106 6.94 11.71 -16.48
CA LEU A 106 7.67 12.97 -16.39
C LEU A 106 9.13 12.74 -16.00
N ASN A 107 10.01 13.67 -16.36
CA ASN A 107 11.38 13.69 -15.85
C ASN A 107 11.39 14.32 -14.45
N TRP A 108 11.94 13.61 -13.47
CA TRP A 108 12.03 14.10 -12.10
C TRP A 108 13.36 14.79 -11.88
N ASN A 109 13.46 16.04 -12.32
CA ASN A 109 14.65 16.85 -12.11
C ASN A 109 14.44 17.79 -10.93
N ARG A 110 15.42 17.87 -10.03
CA ARG A 110 15.55 18.99 -9.08
C ARG A 110 16.39 20.08 -9.74
N GLU A 111 16.03 21.34 -9.50
CA GLU A 111 16.76 22.48 -10.07
C GLU A 111 18.25 22.41 -9.67
N GLY A 112 19.14 22.44 -10.67
CA GLY A 112 20.58 22.40 -10.47
C GLY A 112 21.20 21.00 -10.26
N GLU A 113 20.42 19.93 -10.29
CA GLU A 113 20.91 18.56 -10.05
C GLU A 113 20.60 17.61 -11.22
N VAL A 114 21.58 16.78 -11.59
CA VAL A 114 21.36 15.66 -12.53
C VAL A 114 20.68 14.53 -11.78
N SER A 115 19.48 14.17 -12.22
CA SER A 115 18.68 13.10 -11.62
C SER A 115 19.04 11.73 -12.19
N ASP A 116 19.10 10.70 -11.34
CA ASP A 116 19.26 9.28 -11.73
C ASP A 116 17.93 8.61 -12.12
N TYR A 117 16.87 9.40 -12.20
CA TYR A 117 15.54 8.94 -12.53
C TYR A 117 15.44 8.18 -13.86
N PRO A 118 16.08 8.59 -14.97
CA PRO A 118 16.01 7.85 -16.24
C PRO A 118 16.49 6.40 -16.12
N GLU A 119 17.60 6.17 -15.43
CA GLU A 119 18.17 4.84 -15.21
C GLU A 119 17.26 4.01 -14.31
N ARG A 120 16.75 4.59 -13.22
CA ARG A 120 15.85 3.91 -12.29
C ARG A 120 14.52 3.57 -12.94
N LYS A 121 13.97 4.47 -13.75
CA LYS A 121 12.77 4.22 -14.57
C LYS A 121 12.97 3.04 -15.51
N ALA A 122 14.12 2.95 -16.18
CA ALA A 122 14.43 1.82 -17.06
C ALA A 122 14.48 0.48 -16.30
N LEU A 123 15.09 0.46 -15.10
CA LEU A 123 15.10 -0.73 -14.24
C LEU A 123 13.70 -1.14 -13.79
N ALA A 124 12.88 -0.16 -13.41
CA ALA A 124 11.54 -0.40 -12.92
C ALA A 124 10.61 -0.89 -14.05
N LEU A 125 10.74 -0.36 -15.28
CA LEU A 125 10.05 -0.86 -16.48
C LEU A 125 10.41 -2.32 -16.79
N LYS A 126 11.70 -2.68 -16.70
CA LYS A 126 12.15 -4.06 -16.91
C LYS A 126 11.59 -5.01 -15.86
N SER A 127 11.49 -4.57 -14.62
CA SER A 127 10.90 -5.35 -13.52
C SER A 127 9.41 -5.57 -13.73
N LEU A 128 8.68 -4.52 -14.14
CA LEU A 128 7.28 -4.61 -14.53
C LEU A 128 7.07 -5.58 -15.70
N GLN A 129 7.88 -5.49 -16.76
CA GLN A 129 7.76 -6.39 -17.92
C GLN A 129 7.86 -7.87 -17.50
N ARG A 130 8.88 -8.21 -16.70
CA ARG A 130 9.05 -9.58 -16.17
C ARG A 130 7.88 -10.03 -15.31
N TYR A 131 7.32 -9.12 -14.51
CA TYR A 131 6.15 -9.42 -13.70
C TYR A 131 4.92 -9.73 -14.56
N LEU A 132 4.66 -8.92 -15.60
CA LEU A 132 3.56 -9.14 -16.54
C LEU A 132 3.71 -10.47 -17.33
N GLU A 133 4.92 -10.80 -17.78
CA GLU A 133 5.22 -12.08 -18.45
C GLU A 133 4.92 -13.29 -17.54
N ARG A 134 5.25 -13.18 -16.25
CA ARG A 134 4.93 -14.21 -15.24
C ARG A 134 3.42 -14.35 -15.05
N LEU A 135 2.69 -13.23 -14.92
CA LEU A 135 1.22 -13.25 -14.80
C LEU A 135 0.55 -13.88 -16.02
N ALA A 136 0.99 -13.53 -17.23
CA ALA A 136 0.48 -14.12 -18.47
C ALA A 136 0.68 -15.64 -18.51
N THR A 137 1.85 -16.12 -18.04
CA THR A 137 2.14 -17.56 -17.94
C THR A 137 1.20 -18.24 -16.95
N HIS A 138 0.99 -17.66 -15.75
CA HIS A 138 0.07 -18.21 -14.76
C HIS A 138 -1.38 -18.24 -15.27
N GLN A 139 -1.82 -17.19 -15.98
CA GLN A 139 -3.14 -17.14 -16.58
C GLN A 139 -3.34 -18.24 -17.63
N GLN A 140 -2.34 -18.46 -18.50
CA GLN A 140 -2.39 -19.57 -19.46
C GLN A 140 -2.46 -20.94 -18.79
N MET A 141 -1.72 -21.14 -17.69
CA MET A 141 -1.78 -22.38 -16.91
C MET A 141 -3.15 -22.59 -16.27
N ALA A 142 -3.73 -21.55 -15.67
CA ALA A 142 -5.06 -21.60 -15.06
C ALA A 142 -6.14 -21.94 -16.08
N THR A 143 -6.09 -21.32 -17.27
CA THR A 143 -6.99 -21.63 -18.39
C THR A 143 -6.88 -23.10 -18.80
N ARG A 144 -5.66 -23.61 -19.03
CA ARG A 144 -5.44 -25.02 -19.37
C ARG A 144 -5.96 -25.98 -18.30
N PHE A 145 -5.81 -25.63 -17.03
CA PHE A 145 -6.31 -26.44 -15.93
C PHE A 145 -7.83 -26.47 -15.89
N ARG A 146 -8.48 -25.31 -16.03
CA ARG A 146 -9.94 -25.20 -16.15
C ARG A 146 -10.46 -26.03 -17.33
N ASP A 147 -9.87 -25.88 -18.51
CA ASP A 147 -10.30 -26.59 -19.72
C ASP A 147 -10.17 -28.12 -19.54
N LYS A 148 -9.13 -28.58 -18.83
CA LYS A 148 -9.01 -29.99 -18.44
C LYS A 148 -10.11 -30.41 -17.47
N LEU A 149 -10.38 -29.64 -16.41
CA LEU A 149 -11.45 -29.97 -15.46
C LEU A 149 -12.82 -30.07 -16.15
N GLU A 150 -13.13 -29.15 -17.06
CA GLU A 150 -14.38 -29.18 -17.85
C GLU A 150 -14.46 -30.41 -18.76
N ALA A 151 -13.33 -30.83 -19.34
CA ALA A 151 -13.25 -32.04 -20.16
C ALA A 151 -13.32 -33.35 -19.34
N THR A 152 -13.10 -33.30 -18.03
CA THR A 152 -13.05 -34.49 -17.15
C THR A 152 -14.38 -34.72 -16.41
N GLN A 153 -15.53 -34.37 -17.00
CA GLN A 153 -16.84 -34.54 -16.36
C GLN A 153 -16.96 -35.93 -15.70
N PRO A 154 -17.41 -36.01 -14.44
CA PRO A 154 -17.56 -37.29 -13.76
C PRO A 154 -18.55 -38.13 -14.56
N GLN A 155 -18.10 -39.28 -15.04
CA GLN A 155 -19.02 -40.28 -15.56
C GLN A 155 -19.94 -40.67 -14.39
N VAL A 156 -21.23 -40.38 -14.53
CA VAL A 156 -22.25 -40.95 -13.66
C VAL A 156 -22.13 -42.45 -13.86
N VAL A 157 -21.66 -43.15 -12.83
CA VAL A 157 -21.64 -44.60 -12.79
C VAL A 157 -23.08 -45.01 -12.51
N ASP A 158 -23.79 -45.45 -13.55
CA ASP A 158 -25.11 -46.07 -13.44
C ASP A 158 -25.06 -47.37 -12.62
#